data_AF-L8M0P0-F1
#
_entry.id   AF-L8M0P0-F1
#
_cell.length_a   1.000
_cell.length_b   1.000
_cell.length_c   1.000
_cell.angle_alpha   90.00
_cell.angle_beta   90.00
_cell.angle_gamma   90.00
#
_symmetry.space_group_name_H-M   'P 1'
#
loop_
_entity.id
_entity.type
_entity.pdbx_description
1 polymer ?
#
loop_
_entity_poly.entity_id
_entity_poly.type
_entity_poly.pdbx_seq_one_letter_code
_entity_poly.pdbx_strand_id
1 'polypeptide(L)'
;MEYTDKMLNFHKSNEATNAASSSSLWGNVTQPIMKQNTKKFLKSMTDEEIEIFESVAGDVLDALGYERVRIAQGAEIPFTPADIEKFNEINQARKSEISEQMDPEDRERRSIQANLLDEIQARKAA
;
A
#
# COMPACT_ATOMS: atom_id res chain seq x y z
N MET A 1 -0.17 22.90 -21.50
CA MET A 1 -0.69 21.67 -22.15
C MET A 1 -2.19 21.72 -22.01
N GLU A 2 -2.93 21.60 -23.11
CA GLU A 2 -4.41 21.63 -23.07
C GLU A 2 -4.98 20.23 -22.84
N TYR A 3 -6.10 20.17 -22.14
CA TYR A 3 -6.80 18.91 -21.88
C TYR A 3 -7.37 18.33 -23.18
N THR A 4 -7.27 17.01 -23.34
CA THR A 4 -7.96 16.27 -24.40
C THR A 4 -8.57 14.99 -23.82
N ASP A 5 -9.75 14.59 -24.30
CA ASP A 5 -10.44 13.39 -23.80
C ASP A 5 -9.64 12.09 -23.99
N LYS A 6 -8.66 12.10 -24.91
CA LYS A 6 -7.73 10.99 -25.10
C LYS A 6 -6.89 10.71 -23.84
N MET A 7 -6.63 11.70 -22.99
CA MET A 7 -5.90 11.53 -21.72
C MET A 7 -6.61 10.56 -20.77
N LEU A 8 -7.94 10.47 -20.81
CA LEU A 8 -8.73 9.55 -19.98
C LEU A 8 -8.74 8.10 -20.51
N ASN A 9 -8.25 7.88 -21.74
CA ASN A 9 -8.18 6.57 -22.39
C ASN A 9 -6.85 5.84 -22.16
N PHE A 10 -6.08 6.20 -21.11
CA PHE A 10 -4.77 5.60 -20.80
C PHE A 10 -4.79 4.07 -20.72
N HIS A 11 -5.90 3.50 -20.22
CA HIS A 11 -6.10 2.07 -20.03
C HIS A 11 -6.13 1.26 -21.35
N LYS A 12 -6.28 1.94 -22.49
CA LYS A 12 -6.26 1.33 -23.84
C LYS A 12 -4.86 1.30 -24.47
N SER A 13 -3.85 1.84 -23.79
CA SER A 13 -2.49 1.90 -24.29
C SER A 13 -1.83 0.52 -24.29
N ASN A 14 -0.85 0.33 -25.19
CA ASN A 14 -0.04 -0.89 -25.20
C ASN A 14 0.80 -0.98 -23.92
N GLU A 15 1.22 0.17 -23.39
CA GLU A 15 1.95 0.29 -22.13
C GLU A 15 1.13 -0.25 -20.94
N ALA A 16 -0.15 0.10 -20.85
CA ALA A 16 -1.05 -0.43 -19.82
C ALA A 16 -1.19 -1.96 -19.92
N THR A 17 -1.35 -2.48 -21.14
CA THR A 17 -1.42 -3.93 -21.39
C THR A 17 -0.13 -4.64 -20.98
N ASN A 18 1.03 -4.09 -21.39
CA ASN A 18 2.34 -4.65 -21.06
C ASN A 18 2.58 -4.66 -19.54
N ALA A 19 2.27 -3.55 -18.85
CA ALA A 19 2.41 -3.46 -17.39
C ALA A 19 1.51 -4.48 -16.68
N ALA A 20 0.23 -4.59 -17.07
CA ALA A 20 -0.69 -5.57 -16.50
C ALA A 20 -0.25 -7.03 -16.74
N SER A 21 0.39 -7.32 -17.87
CA SER A 21 0.92 -8.66 -18.16
C SER A 21 2.16 -9.03 -17.33
N SER A 22 2.89 -8.04 -16.82
CA SER A 22 4.13 -8.27 -16.06
C SER A 22 3.87 -8.81 -14.64
N SER A 23 2.74 -8.46 -14.04
CA SER A 23 2.31 -8.93 -12.73
C SER A 23 0.82 -8.68 -12.52
N SER A 24 0.16 -9.61 -11.83
CA SER A 24 -1.23 -9.48 -11.37
C SER A 24 -1.49 -8.21 -10.55
N LEU A 25 -0.47 -7.69 -9.85
CA LEU A 25 -0.55 -6.45 -9.09
C LEU A 25 -0.89 -5.22 -9.95
N TRP A 26 -0.53 -5.24 -11.23
CA TRP A 26 -0.75 -4.15 -12.17
C TRP A 26 -2.00 -4.35 -13.04
N GLY A 27 -2.79 -5.40 -12.82
CA GLY A 27 -3.96 -5.69 -13.67
C GLY A 27 -4.96 -4.53 -13.76
N ASN A 28 -5.08 -3.74 -12.69
CA ASN A 28 -5.98 -2.60 -12.60
C ASN A 28 -5.65 -1.45 -13.59
N VAL A 29 -4.44 -1.35 -14.13
CA VAL A 29 -4.05 -0.24 -15.03
C VAL A 29 -4.73 -0.33 -16.40
N THR A 30 -5.29 -1.48 -16.75
CA THR A 30 -6.11 -1.70 -17.95
C THR A 30 -7.58 -1.34 -17.76
N GLN A 31 -7.97 -0.90 -16.57
CA GLN A 31 -9.33 -0.50 -16.25
C GLN A 31 -9.52 1.01 -16.42
N PRO A 32 -10.72 1.46 -16.84
CA PRO A 32 -11.03 2.88 -16.94
C PRO A 32 -11.07 3.55 -15.56
N ILE A 33 -11.05 4.89 -15.56
CA ILE A 33 -11.17 5.68 -14.32
C ILE A 33 -12.48 5.34 -13.61
N MET A 34 -12.35 4.89 -12.37
CA MET A 34 -13.48 4.61 -11.48
C MET A 34 -13.88 5.89 -10.73
N LYS A 35 -15.02 6.49 -11.10
CA LYS A 35 -15.52 7.75 -10.49
C LYS A 35 -15.71 7.68 -8.96
N GLN A 36 -15.99 6.49 -8.43
CA GLN A 36 -16.26 6.27 -7.00
C GLN A 36 -15.12 5.57 -6.27
N ASN A 37 -13.89 5.68 -6.79
CA ASN A 37 -12.69 5.11 -6.16
C ASN A 37 -12.05 6.06 -5.13
N THR A 38 -12.87 6.67 -4.28
CA THR A 38 -12.44 7.60 -3.23
C THR A 38 -12.95 7.12 -1.87
N LYS A 39 -12.23 7.47 -0.80
CA LYS A 39 -12.59 7.17 0.60
C LYS A 39 -12.97 5.70 0.87
N LYS A 40 -12.43 4.73 0.10
CA LYS A 40 -12.71 3.29 0.26
C LYS A 40 -12.30 2.76 1.62
N PHE A 41 -11.25 3.34 2.21
CA PHE A 41 -10.75 2.98 3.52
C PHE A 41 -11.83 3.06 4.62
N LEU A 42 -12.79 3.99 4.52
CA LEU A 42 -13.92 4.10 5.45
C LEU A 42 -14.84 2.87 5.47
N LYS A 43 -14.78 2.02 4.42
CA LYS A 43 -15.58 0.79 4.33
C LYS A 43 -14.76 -0.46 4.59
N SER A 44 -13.44 -0.38 4.44
CA SER A 44 -12.55 -1.54 4.49
C SER A 44 -11.69 -1.61 5.75
N MET A 45 -11.61 -0.52 6.52
CA MET A 45 -10.87 -0.44 7.77
C MET A 45 -11.83 -0.23 8.93
N THR A 46 -11.45 -0.71 10.11
CA THR A 46 -12.16 -0.37 11.35
C THR A 46 -11.86 1.05 11.79
N ASP A 47 -12.68 1.59 12.69
CA ASP A 47 -12.45 2.93 13.24
C ASP A 47 -11.10 3.01 13.99
N GLU A 48 -10.75 1.97 14.75
CA GLU A 48 -9.47 1.86 15.44
C GLU A 48 -8.28 1.85 14.47
N GLU A 49 -8.38 1.13 13.34
CA GLU A 49 -7.31 1.11 12.32
C GLU A 49 -7.11 2.48 11.69
N ILE A 50 -8.19 3.24 11.47
CA ILE A 50 -8.12 4.62 10.94
C ILE A 50 -7.50 5.55 11.98
N GLU A 51 -7.89 5.44 13.24
CA GLU A 51 -7.34 6.22 14.36
C GLU A 51 -5.83 5.99 14.54
N ILE A 52 -5.39 4.73 14.49
CA ILE A 52 -3.96 4.40 14.55
C ILE A 52 -3.22 5.03 13.37
N PHE A 53 -3.74 4.88 12.15
CA PHE A 53 -3.12 5.44 10.95
C PHE A 53 -3.01 6.97 11.02
N GLU A 54 -4.10 7.66 11.38
CA GLU A 54 -4.12 9.12 11.48
C GLU A 54 -3.25 9.64 12.64
N SER A 55 -3.06 8.87 13.71
CA SER A 55 -2.13 9.21 14.80
C SER A 55 -0.67 9.12 14.37
N VAL A 56 -0.31 8.16 13.52
CA VAL A 56 1.07 7.93 13.08
C VAL A 56 1.45 8.81 11.90
N ALA A 57 0.55 8.97 10.92
CA ALA A 57 0.83 9.66 9.66
C ALA A 57 0.15 11.05 9.57
N GLY A 58 -0.41 11.54 10.67
CA GLY A 58 -1.21 12.77 10.70
C GLY A 58 -0.45 14.00 10.18
N ASP A 59 0.82 14.13 10.52
CA ASP A 59 1.69 15.22 10.04
C ASP A 59 1.85 15.21 8.51
N VAL A 60 2.01 14.03 7.92
CA VAL A 60 2.11 13.84 6.47
C VAL A 60 0.76 14.12 5.80
N LEU A 61 -0.35 13.69 6.40
CA LEU A 61 -1.69 13.97 5.89
C LEU A 61 -1.93 15.48 5.83
N ASP A 62 -1.61 16.20 6.91
CA ASP A 62 -1.77 17.65 6.99
C ASP A 62 -0.89 18.37 5.95
N ALA A 63 0.37 17.96 5.82
CA ALA A 63 1.32 18.55 4.86
C ALA A 63 0.89 18.36 3.39
N LEU A 64 0.22 17.25 3.09
CA LEU A 64 -0.31 16.95 1.76
C LEU A 64 -1.74 17.48 1.53
N GLY A 65 -2.37 18.07 2.55
CA GLY A 65 -3.72 18.63 2.48
C GLY A 65 -4.84 17.58 2.51
N TYR A 66 -4.58 16.39 3.06
CA TYR A 66 -5.61 15.39 3.29
C TYR A 66 -6.39 15.69 4.58
N GLU A 67 -7.71 15.48 4.52
CA GLU A 67 -8.60 15.62 5.67
C GLU A 67 -8.50 14.37 6.55
N ARG A 68 -8.28 14.57 7.85
CA ARG A 68 -8.39 13.53 8.87
C ARG A 68 -9.86 13.32 9.24
N VAL A 69 -10.29 12.08 9.36
CA VAL A 69 -11.70 11.71 9.54
C VAL A 69 -12.04 11.37 10.99
N ARG A 70 -11.08 10.85 11.76
CA ARG A 70 -11.31 10.38 13.13
C ARG A 70 -10.56 11.21 14.16
N ILE A 71 -9.31 11.57 13.89
CA ILE A 71 -8.46 12.28 14.84
C ILE A 71 -8.17 13.69 14.37
N ALA A 72 -8.39 14.67 15.23
CA ALA A 72 -8.00 16.05 14.99
C ALA A 72 -6.48 16.24 15.16
N GLN A 73 -5.91 17.21 14.46
CA GLN A 73 -4.53 17.61 14.66
C GLN A 73 -4.28 17.96 16.15
N GLY A 74 -3.25 17.35 16.75
CA GLY A 74 -2.92 17.51 18.16
C GLY A 74 -3.62 16.53 19.12
N ALA A 75 -4.50 15.67 18.62
CA ALA A 75 -5.16 14.60 19.38
C ALA A 75 -4.58 13.21 19.04
N GLU A 76 -3.36 13.15 18.49
CA GLU A 76 -2.70 11.91 18.14
C GLU A 76 -2.46 11.02 19.36
N ILE A 77 -2.68 9.71 19.19
CA ILE A 77 -2.44 8.72 20.23
C ILE A 77 -0.94 8.41 20.29
N PRO A 78 -0.26 8.62 21.44
CA PRO A 78 1.12 8.19 21.59
C PRO A 78 1.19 6.68 21.75
N PHE A 79 2.07 6.02 21.00
CA PHE A 79 2.31 4.58 21.12
C PHE A 79 3.56 4.31 21.94
N THR A 80 3.45 3.42 22.92
CA THR A 80 4.59 2.99 23.73
C THR A 80 5.38 1.89 23.00
N PRO A 81 6.64 1.63 23.40
CA PRO A 81 7.40 0.50 22.88
C PRO A 81 6.69 -0.85 23.05
N ALA A 82 5.90 -1.02 24.13
CA ALA A 82 5.12 -2.22 24.35
C ALA A 82 3.96 -2.37 23.34
N ASP A 83 3.33 -1.26 22.96
CA ASP A 83 2.28 -1.27 21.93
C ASP A 83 2.86 -1.63 20.56
N ILE A 84 4.04 -1.10 20.24
CA ILE A 84 4.76 -1.42 19.00
C ILE A 84 5.07 -2.91 18.93
N GLU A 85 5.52 -3.52 20.03
CA GLU A 85 5.81 -4.96 20.05
C GLU A 85 4.54 -5.79 19.82
N LYS A 86 3.43 -5.43 20.46
CA LYS A 86 2.13 -6.07 20.21
C LYS A 86 1.71 -5.96 18.74
N PHE A 87 1.91 -4.80 18.11
CA PHE A 87 1.62 -4.64 16.68
C PHE A 87 2.56 -5.46 15.79
N ASN A 88 3.82 -5.63 16.18
CA ASN A 88 4.75 -6.51 15.47
C ASN A 88 4.28 -7.97 15.51
N GLU A 89 3.83 -8.46 16.66
CA GLU A 89 3.27 -9.82 16.79
C GLU A 89 2.03 -10.01 15.91
N ILE A 90 1.09 -9.05 15.94
CA ILE A 90 -0.12 -9.07 15.08
C ILE A 90 0.28 -9.08 13.59
N ASN A 91 1.24 -8.25 13.21
CA ASN A 91 1.73 -8.15 11.83
C ASN A 91 2.39 -9.46 11.37
N GLN A 92 3.20 -10.08 12.23
CA GLN A 92 3.82 -11.37 11.94
C GLN A 92 2.77 -12.47 11.74
N ALA A 93 1.78 -12.56 12.63
CA ALA A 93 0.70 -13.54 12.50
C ALA A 93 -0.07 -13.37 11.18
N ARG A 94 -0.51 -12.14 10.87
CA ARG A 94 -1.24 -11.83 9.62
C ARG A 94 -0.40 -12.11 8.37
N LYS A 95 0.90 -11.80 8.40
CA LYS A 95 1.81 -12.11 7.28
C LYS A 95 1.96 -13.61 7.06
N SER A 96 2.06 -14.39 8.13
CA SER A 96 2.13 -15.86 8.05
C SER A 96 0.85 -16.44 7.44
N GLU A 97 -0.33 -16.01 7.92
CA GLU A 97 -1.63 -16.44 7.39
C GLU A 97 -1.77 -16.17 5.88
N ILE A 98 -1.39 -14.98 5.44
CA ILE A 98 -1.45 -14.62 4.01
C ILE A 98 -0.40 -15.39 3.21
N SER A 99 0.82 -15.55 3.75
CA SER A 99 1.89 -16.28 3.09
C SER A 99 1.48 -17.71 2.78
N GLU A 100 0.76 -18.39 3.69
CA GLU A 100 0.27 -19.75 3.48
C GLU A 100 -0.72 -19.86 2.31
N GLN A 101 -1.55 -18.82 2.11
CA GLN A 101 -2.56 -18.75 1.05
C GLN A 101 -2.02 -18.19 -0.28
N MET A 102 -0.76 -17.75 -0.32
CA MET A 102 -0.16 -17.22 -1.55
C MET A 102 0.03 -18.28 -2.63
N ASP A 103 -0.15 -17.83 -3.87
CA ASP A 103 0.16 -18.62 -5.06
C ASP A 103 1.67 -19.02 -5.10
N PRO A 104 2.00 -20.27 -5.46
CA PRO A 104 3.38 -20.75 -5.48
C PRO A 104 4.31 -19.96 -6.40
N GLU A 105 3.85 -19.53 -7.58
CA GLU A 105 4.69 -18.80 -8.54
C GLU A 105 5.03 -17.40 -8.02
N ASP A 106 4.08 -16.74 -7.36
CA ASP A 106 4.30 -15.43 -6.75
C ASP A 106 5.22 -15.54 -5.52
N ARG A 107 5.10 -16.62 -4.74
CA ARG A 107 6.00 -16.90 -3.61
C ARG A 107 7.46 -17.08 -4.08
N GLU A 108 7.66 -17.85 -5.15
CA GLU A 108 9.00 -18.07 -5.73
C GLU A 108 9.60 -16.76 -6.26
N ARG A 109 8.80 -15.97 -7.00
CA ARG A 109 9.24 -14.66 -7.52
C ARG A 109 9.67 -13.72 -6.40
N ARG A 110 8.92 -13.66 -5.29
CA ARG A 110 9.27 -12.82 -4.13
C ARG A 110 10.52 -13.32 -3.41
N SER A 111 10.71 -14.63 -3.31
CA SER A 111 11.95 -15.23 -2.76
C SER A 111 13.18 -14.81 -3.56
N ILE A 112 13.12 -14.88 -4.89
CA ILE A 112 14.22 -14.45 -5.77
C ILE A 112 14.54 -12.96 -5.57
N GLN A 113 13.52 -12.12 -5.51
CA GLN A 113 13.69 -10.67 -5.29
C GLN A 113 14.29 -10.36 -3.91
N ALA A 114 13.84 -11.05 -2.87
CA ALA A 114 14.38 -10.88 -1.51
C ALA A 114 15.87 -11.26 -1.45
N ASN A 115 16.24 -12.40 -2.01
CA ASN A 115 17.64 -12.84 -2.06
C ASN A 115 18.54 -11.83 -2.77
N LEU A 116 18.07 -11.23 -3.88
CA LEU A 116 18.83 -10.19 -4.59
C LEU A 116 19.04 -8.93 -3.72
N LEU A 117 18.02 -8.51 -2.97
CA LEU A 117 18.12 -7.36 -2.07
C LEU A 117 19.12 -7.62 -0.94
N ASP A 118 19.09 -8.83 -0.37
CA ASP A 118 20.04 -9.25 0.67
C ASP A 118 21.48 -9.26 0.14
N GLU A 119 21.70 -9.77 -1.08
CA GLU A 119 23.01 -9.71 -1.74
C GLU A 119 23.50 -8.27 -1.94
N ILE A 120 22.61 -7.36 -2.37
CA ILE A 120 22.97 -5.95 -2.57
C ILE A 120 23.34 -5.30 -1.24
N GLN A 121 22.60 -5.60 -0.17
CA GLN A 121 22.87 -5.07 1.15
C GLN A 121 24.19 -5.58 1.71
N ALA A 122 24.48 -6.88 1.54
CA ALA A 122 25.75 -7.48 1.93
C ALA A 122 26.94 -6.84 1.20
N ARG A 123 26.79 -6.53 -0.10
CA ARG A 123 27.84 -5.83 -0.89
C ARG A 123 28.07 -4.39 -0.45
N LYS A 124 27.07 -3.71 0.11
CA LYS A 124 27.22 -2.34 0.63
C LYS A 124 27.80 -2.29 2.04
N ALA A 125 27.73 -3.39 2.79
CA ALA A 125 28.25 -3.50 4.14
C ALA A 125 29.70 -4.02 4.21
N ALA A 126 30.24 -4.53 3.09
CA ALA A 126 31.64 -4.94 2.91
C ALA A 126 32.48 -3.79 2.33
#